data_AF-B5XE72-F1
#
_entry.id   AF-B5XE72-F1
#
_cell.length_a   1.000
_cell.length_b   1.000
_cell.length_c   1.000
_cell.angle_alpha   90.00
_cell.angle_beta   90.00
_cell.angle_gamma   90.00
#
_symmetry.space_group_name_H-M   'P 1'
#
loop_
_entity.id
_entity.type
_entity.pdbx_description
1 polymer ?
#
loop_
_entity_poly.entity_id
_entity_poly.type
_entity_poly.pdbx_seq_one_letter_code
_entity_poly.pdbx_strand_id
1 'polypeptide(L)'
;MSTALESYINRTVAIVTSDGRMIVGTLKGFDQTINLILDESHERVFSSSQGVEQVVLGLYIVRGDNVAVIGEIDEDPDSSLDLGNIRAEPLNSIVH
;
A
#
# COMPACT_ATOMS: atom_id res chain seq x y z
N MET A 1 20.62 3.69 -10.73
CA MET A 1 19.60 4.63 -10.25
C MET A 1 18.27 3.93 -10.46
N SER A 2 17.50 3.67 -9.40
CA SER A 2 16.40 2.70 -9.41
C SER A 2 15.26 3.08 -10.37
N THR A 3 15.41 2.71 -11.65
CA THR A 3 14.41 2.83 -12.72
C THR A 3 13.16 2.00 -12.46
N ALA A 4 13.19 1.10 -11.48
CA ALA A 4 12.09 0.18 -11.20
C ALA A 4 10.80 0.87 -10.72
N LEU A 5 10.88 2.00 -10.02
CA LEU A 5 9.68 2.73 -9.56
C LEU A 5 9.13 3.70 -10.61
N GLU A 6 9.92 4.07 -11.62
CA GLU A 6 9.45 4.95 -12.70
C GLU A 6 8.27 4.32 -13.44
N SER A 7 8.27 2.99 -13.61
CA SER A 7 7.15 2.28 -14.24
C SER A 7 5.86 2.30 -13.42
N TYR A 8 5.92 2.60 -12.12
CA TYR A 8 4.76 2.63 -11.23
C TYR A 8 4.15 4.02 -11.07
N ILE A 9 4.77 5.06 -11.65
CA ILE A 9 4.20 6.41 -11.64
C ILE A 9 2.83 6.43 -12.30
N ASN A 10 1.87 7.07 -11.62
CA ASN A 10 0.45 7.13 -11.98
C ASN A 10 -0.25 5.76 -12.07
N ARG A 11 0.33 4.71 -11.46
CA ARG A 11 -0.34 3.42 -11.29
C ARG A 11 -0.77 3.24 -9.83
N THR A 12 -1.78 2.40 -9.64
CA THR A 12 -2.22 1.98 -8.31
C THR A 12 -1.22 0.98 -7.74
N VAL A 13 -0.75 1.25 -6.53
CA VAL A 13 0.25 0.43 -5.83
C VAL A 13 -0.22 0.07 -4.42
N ALA A 14 0.13 -1.12 -3.97
CA ALA A 14 0.09 -1.53 -2.57
C ALA A 14 1.48 -1.32 -1.95
N ILE A 15 1.52 -0.58 -0.85
CA ILE A 15 2.70 -0.37 -0.01
C ILE A 15 2.53 -1.18 1.26
N VAL A 16 3.50 -2.05 1.56
CA VAL A 16 3.62 -2.64 2.90
C VAL A 16 4.65 -1.84 3.67
N THR A 17 4.29 -1.38 4.85
CA THR A 17 5.19 -0.63 5.74
C THR A 17 5.87 -1.55 6.75
N SER A 18 7.01 -1.10 7.27
CA SER A 18 7.80 -1.81 8.28
C SER A 18 7.04 -2.11 9.59
N ASP A 19 6.01 -1.32 9.92
CA ASP A 19 5.15 -1.54 11.08
C ASP A 19 3.98 -2.51 10.81
N GLY A 20 3.84 -3.04 9.59
CA GLY A 20 2.84 -4.07 9.27
C GLY A 20 1.51 -3.51 8.74
N ARG A 21 1.53 -2.34 8.10
CA ARG A 21 0.33 -1.75 7.48
C ARG A 21 0.35 -1.95 5.97
N MET A 22 -0.83 -2.05 5.37
CA MET A 22 -1.00 -2.08 3.92
C MET A 22 -1.71 -0.81 3.47
N ILE A 23 -1.04 0.00 2.66
CA ILE A 23 -1.59 1.24 2.11
C ILE A 23 -1.71 1.08 0.61
N VAL A 24 -2.90 1.31 0.07
CA VAL A 24 -3.15 1.32 -1.37
C VAL A 24 -3.37 2.75 -1.82
N GLY A 25 -2.80 3.14 -2.95
CA GLY A 25 -3.02 4.45 -3.56
C GLY A 25 -2.30 4.61 -4.89
N THR A 26 -2.49 5.74 -5.55
CA THR A 26 -1.79 6.04 -6.81
C THR A 26 -0.43 6.67 -6.52
N LEU A 27 0.65 6.08 -7.02
CA LEU A 27 2.00 6.65 -6.86
C LEU A 27 2.16 7.90 -7.73
N LYS A 28 2.26 9.08 -7.11
CA LYS A 28 2.47 10.35 -7.82
C LYS A 28 3.93 10.74 -7.93
N GLY A 29 4.77 10.30 -7.01
CA GLY A 29 6.18 10.63 -7.01
C GLY A 29 6.96 9.83 -5.98
N PHE A 30 8.25 9.75 -6.21
CA PHE A 30 9.21 9.17 -5.27
C PHE A 30 10.55 9.92 -5.35
N ASP A 31 11.40 9.73 -4.36
CA ASP A 31 12.78 10.23 -4.38
C ASP A 31 13.82 9.09 -4.27
N GLN A 32 15.10 9.46 -4.27
CA GLN A 32 16.21 8.50 -4.22
C GLN A 32 16.28 7.69 -2.91
N THR A 33 15.57 8.13 -1.87
CA THR A 33 15.47 7.44 -0.58
C THR A 33 14.16 6.68 -0.43
N ILE A 34 13.37 6.55 -1.51
CA ILE A 34 12.08 5.84 -1.53
C ILE A 34 11.03 6.53 -0.63
N ASN A 35 11.15 7.85 -0.40
CA ASN A 35 9.99 8.58 0.11
C ASN A 35 8.92 8.58 -0.99
N LEU A 36 7.68 8.23 -0.65
CA LEU A 36 6.59 8.06 -1.60
C LEU A 36 5.51 9.12 -1.39
N ILE A 37 4.99 9.66 -2.48
CA ILE A 37 3.78 10.48 -2.50
C ILE A 37 2.67 9.63 -3.12
N LEU A 38 1.65 9.32 -2.33
CA LEU A 38 0.46 8.58 -2.75
C LEU A 38 -0.74 9.52 -2.79
N ASP A 39 -1.53 9.41 -3.84
CA ASP A 39 -2.83 10.08 -3.95
C ASP A 39 -3.96 9.07 -3.86
N GLU A 40 -5.17 9.55 -3.54
CA GLU A 40 -6.38 8.73 -3.37
C GLU A 40 -6.16 7.51 -2.46
N SER A 41 -5.28 7.65 -1.46
CA SER A 41 -4.81 6.53 -0.68
C SER A 41 -5.77 6.11 0.42
N HIS A 42 -5.77 4.82 0.73
CA HIS A 42 -6.49 4.22 1.83
C HIS A 42 -5.68 3.07 2.43
N GLU A 43 -5.83 2.85 3.73
CA GLU A 43 -5.25 1.69 4.42
C GLU A 43 -6.22 0.50 4.36
N ARG A 44 -5.70 -0.68 4.07
CA ARG A 44 -6.42 -1.96 4.21
C ARG A 44 -6.05 -2.59 5.55
N VAL A 45 -7.01 -2.63 6.48
CA VAL A 45 -6.83 -3.22 7.81
C VAL A 45 -7.38 -4.64 7.82
N PHE A 46 -6.49 -5.61 8.02
CA PHE A 46 -6.84 -7.03 8.06
C PHE A 46 -7.18 -7.48 9.48
N SER A 47 -8.22 -8.32 9.59
CA SER A 47 -8.65 -8.93 10.86
C SER A 47 -9.00 -10.40 10.64
N SER A 48 -8.75 -11.22 11.66
CA SER A 48 -9.16 -12.63 11.66
C SER A 48 -10.66 -12.81 11.94
N SER A 49 -11.31 -11.77 12.50
CA SER A 49 -12.71 -11.81 12.93
C SER A 49 -13.66 -11.04 12.02
N GLN A 50 -13.17 -9.98 11.38
CA GLN A 50 -13.95 -9.04 10.56
C GLN A 50 -13.37 -8.97 9.14
N GLY A 51 -14.19 -8.50 8.21
CA GLY A 51 -13.75 -8.20 6.84
C GLY A 51 -12.67 -7.13 6.82
N VAL A 52 -12.00 -6.98 5.67
CA VAL A 52 -11.01 -5.91 5.47
C VAL A 52 -11.70 -4.56 5.52
N GLU A 53 -11.21 -3.68 6.40
CA GLU A 53 -11.66 -2.29 6.47
C GLU A 53 -10.77 -1.39 5.60
N GLN A 54 -11.38 -0.41 4.93
CA GLN A 54 -10.68 0.60 4.16
C GLN A 54 -10.76 1.96 4.86
N VAL A 55 -9.62 2.44 5.36
CA VAL A 55 -9.52 3.74 6.04
C VAL A 55 -8.95 4.77 5.06
N VAL A 56 -9.74 5.76 4.67
CA VAL A 56 -9.33 6.79 3.70
C VAL A 56 -8.28 7.72 4.29
N LEU A 57 -7.19 7.92 3.54
CA LEU A 57 -6.07 8.80 3.89
C LEU A 57 -5.95 10.00 2.93
N GLY A 58 -6.36 9.84 1.66
CA GLY A 58 -6.27 10.89 0.64
C GLY A 58 -4.83 11.06 0.13
N LEU A 59 -4.31 12.29 0.13
CA LEU A 59 -2.91 12.55 -0.18
C LEU A 59 -2.04 12.15 1.02
N TYR A 60 -1.15 11.17 0.84
CA TYR A 60 -0.37 10.59 1.92
C TYR A 60 1.11 10.45 1.53
N ILE A 61 2.01 10.83 2.45
CA ILE A 61 3.45 10.72 2.26
C ILE A 61 3.97 9.59 3.15
N VAL A 62 4.63 8.61 2.53
CA VAL A 62 5.33 7.52 3.24
C VAL A 62 6.82 7.82 3.25
N ARG A 63 7.42 7.85 4.43
CA ARG A 63 8.88 7.97 4.57
C ARG A 63 9.56 6.67 4.16
N GLY A 64 10.60 6.75 3.33
CA GLY A 64 11.26 5.61 2.72
C GLY A 64 11.85 4.60 3.71
N ASP A 65 12.34 5.07 4.85
CA ASP A 65 12.83 4.19 5.94
C ASP A 65 11.75 3.23 6.47
N ASN A 66 10.47 3.59 6.30
CA ASN A 66 9.33 2.78 6.74
C ASN A 66 8.75 1.91 5.61
N VAL A 67 9.27 1.98 4.38
CA VAL A 67 8.77 1.20 3.24
C VAL A 67 9.42 -0.18 3.24
N ALA A 68 8.61 -1.23 3.27
CA ALA A 68 9.09 -2.61 3.16
C ALA A 68 8.95 -3.15 1.73
N VAL A 69 7.76 -3.00 1.13
CA VAL A 69 7.42 -3.55 -0.19
C VAL A 69 6.56 -2.55 -0.96
N ILE A 70 6.77 -2.50 -2.28
CA ILE A 70 5.94 -1.77 -3.24
C ILE A 70 5.51 -2.77 -4.31
N GLY A 71 4.21 -2.96 -4.48
CA GLY A 71 3.63 -3.85 -5.50
C GLY A 71 2.63 -3.09 -6.36
N GLU A 72 2.74 -3.22 -7.68
CA GLU A 72 1.71 -2.74 -8.60
C GLU A 72 0.43 -3.57 -8.47
N ILE A 73 -0.72 -2.91 -8.47
CA ILE A 73 -2.04 -3.54 -8.45
C ILE A 73 -2.66 -3.43 -9.84
N ASP A 74 -3.18 -4.55 -10.34
CA ASP A 74 -4.11 -4.54 -11.46
C ASP A 74 -5.51 -4.21 -10.94
N GLU A 75 -6.09 -3.10 -11.40
CA GLU A 75 -7.34 -2.55 -10.88
C GLU A 75 -8.56 -3.41 -11.26
N ASP A 76 -8.51 -4.10 -12.41
CA ASP A 76 -9.61 -4.94 -12.87
C ASP A 76 -9.92 -6.09 -11.88
N PRO A 77 -8.96 -6.98 -11.54
CA PRO A 77 -9.20 -8.02 -10.55
C PRO A 77 -9.41 -7.45 -9.15
N ASP A 78 -8.70 -6.39 -8.76
CA ASP A 78 -8.80 -5.84 -7.41
C ASP A 78 -10.19 -5.25 -7.12
N SER A 79 -10.81 -4.57 -8.11
CA SER A 79 -12.17 -4.04 -8.01
C SER A 79 -13.26 -5.12 -7.85
N SER A 80 -12.96 -6.36 -8.24
CA SER A 80 -13.88 -7.50 -8.12
C SER A 80 -13.81 -8.22 -6.77
N LEU A 81 -12.86 -7.86 -5.91
CA LEU A 81 -12.66 -8.49 -4.60
C LEU A 81 -13.73 -8.04 -3.60
N ASP A 82 -14.34 -9.01 -2.94
CA ASP A 82 -15.22 -8.75 -1.79
C ASP A 82 -14.40 -8.62 -0.50
N LEU A 83 -13.80 -7.45 -0.32
CA LEU A 83 -12.96 -7.11 0.83
C LEU A 83 -13.68 -7.35 2.17
N GLY A 84 -15.00 -7.13 2.23
CA GLY A 84 -15.81 -7.33 3.44
C GLY A 84 -15.91 -8.78 3.91
N ASN A 85 -15.59 -9.74 3.02
CA ASN A 85 -15.60 -11.17 3.34
C ASN A 85 -14.19 -11.79 3.44
N ILE A 86 -13.13 -11.03 3.16
CA ILE A 86 -11.75 -11.47 3.32
C ILE A 86 -11.34 -11.34 4.79
N ARG A 87 -10.77 -12.42 5.35
CA ARG A 87 -10.25 -12.48 6.72
C ARG A 87 -8.82 -12.97 6.70
N ALA A 88 -7.95 -12.25 7.40
CA ALA A 88 -6.54 -12.59 7.52
C ALA A 88 -5.99 -12.07 8.84
N GLU A 89 -4.96 -12.72 9.37
CA GLU A 89 -4.22 -12.18 10.51
C GLU A 89 -3.53 -10.85 10.11
N PRO A 90 -3.43 -9.87 11.04
CA PRO A 90 -2.66 -8.66 10.80
C PRO A 90 -1.22 -8.97 10.37
N LEU A 91 -0.65 -8.11 9.53
CA LEU A 91 0.75 -8.26 9.11
C LEU A 91 1.68 -7.98 10.29
N ASN A 92 2.74 -8.78 10.40
CA ASN A 92 3.77 -8.56 11.40
C ASN A 92 4.67 -7.39 11.01
N SER A 93 5.20 -6.69 12.00
CA SER A 93 6.26 -5.71 11.80
C SER A 93 7.59 -6.40 11.45
N ILE A 94 8.46 -5.68 10.76
CA ILE A 94 9.83 -6.15 10.47
C ILE A 94 10.65 -6.16 11.76
N VAL A 95 11.38 -7.26 11.99
CA VAL A 95 12.37 -7.38 13.07
C VAL A 95 13.75 -7.20 12.46
N HIS A 96 14.48 -6.20 12.93
CA HIS A 96 15.85 -5.87 12.51
C HIS A 96 16.92 -6.66 13.27
#